data_AF-A0A1C4MZR1-F1
#
_entry.id   AF-A0A1C4MZR1-F1
#
_cell.length_a   1.000
_cell.length_b   1.000
_cell.length_c   1.000
_cell.angle_alpha   90.00
_cell.angle_beta   90.00
_cell.angle_gamma   90.00
#
_symmetry.space_group_name_H-M   'P 1'
#
loop_
_entity.id
_entity.type
_entity.pdbx_description
1 polymer ?
#
loop_
_entity_poly.entity_id
_entity_poly.type
_entity_poly.pdbx_seq_one_letter_code
_entity_poly.pdbx_strand_id
1 'polypeptide(L)'
;LPDGSVHSDLAFFPLLPALERAVSAVTPLTLGGAGLLIAWTAGLLAAWGIFAVGAQLHGRRTGVVLAALWGVYPTAFVQSMAYTETLFTALAAWALYAVLQGRWIVAGALCVLAGLTRPSAAALIAALAITAAVTLVREYRDERRAGPVLRRNARMIAGVALAPLGWLAYVVFVAVREGSPVAYFDVQAQWGNNIDGGRALAGFIAGLPWPAALGLCAALGLLGWLVVLCVRQRQPLPVLVYAITIVVISLIGAGYFGSRPRLMMPAFPLLLPPAVALLRLRTTGRTAAVLAVLACASAAYGAWTLLGAGPP
;
A
#
# COMPACT_ATOMS: atom_id res chain seq x y z
N LEU A 1 4.90 -27.87 1.62
CA LEU A 1 4.66 -28.10 3.06
C LEU A 1 5.61 -29.22 3.53
N PRO A 2 5.85 -29.42 4.84
CA PRO A 2 6.77 -30.45 5.35
C PRO A 2 6.45 -31.89 4.89
N ASP A 3 5.25 -32.09 4.36
CA ASP A 3 4.71 -33.31 3.74
C ASP A 3 4.89 -33.36 2.20
N GLY A 4 5.53 -32.35 1.58
CA GLY A 4 5.70 -32.23 0.14
C GLY A 4 4.52 -31.61 -0.63
N SER A 5 3.42 -31.23 0.04
CA SER A 5 2.27 -30.63 -0.64
C SER A 5 2.57 -29.18 -1.08
N VAL A 6 2.11 -28.82 -2.29
CA VAL A 6 2.33 -27.50 -2.90
C VAL A 6 1.08 -26.66 -2.67
N HIS A 7 1.23 -25.48 -2.07
CA HIS A 7 0.11 -24.55 -1.95
C HIS A 7 -0.32 -24.04 -3.32
N SER A 8 -1.62 -23.82 -3.52
CA SER A 8 -2.13 -23.29 -4.78
C SER A 8 -1.59 -21.89 -5.07
N ASP A 9 -1.04 -21.69 -6.26
CA ASP A 9 -0.57 -20.38 -6.76
C ASP A 9 -1.71 -19.40 -7.00
N LEU A 10 -2.98 -19.84 -6.93
CA LEU A 10 -4.15 -18.97 -7.03
C LEU A 10 -4.24 -17.95 -5.88
N ALA A 11 -3.41 -18.08 -4.84
CA ALA A 11 -3.24 -17.05 -3.82
C ALA A 11 -2.62 -15.75 -4.36
N PHE A 12 -1.91 -15.80 -5.50
CA PHE A 12 -1.23 -14.65 -6.07
C PHE A 12 -2.01 -14.03 -7.22
N PHE A 13 -2.18 -12.71 -7.18
CA PHE A 13 -2.89 -11.99 -8.23
C PHE A 13 -2.04 -11.87 -9.51
N PRO A 14 -2.67 -11.71 -10.68
CA PRO A 14 -2.03 -12.01 -11.95
C PRO A 14 -1.19 -10.89 -12.56
N LEU A 15 -1.29 -9.64 -12.07
CA LEU A 15 -0.69 -8.50 -12.79
C LEU A 15 0.83 -8.60 -12.89
N LEU A 16 1.53 -8.88 -11.80
CA LEU A 16 3.00 -8.97 -11.82
C LEU A 16 3.47 -10.13 -12.73
N PRO A 17 3.00 -11.38 -12.58
CA PRO A 17 3.37 -12.45 -13.51
C PRO A 17 3.01 -12.18 -14.97
N ALA A 18 1.90 -11.49 -15.23
CA ALA A 18 1.52 -11.11 -16.58
C ALA A 18 2.48 -10.06 -17.17
N LEU A 19 2.89 -9.06 -16.39
CA LEU A 19 3.87 -8.07 -16.81
C LEU A 19 5.25 -8.72 -17.04
N GLU A 20 5.68 -9.63 -16.17
CA GLU A 20 6.94 -10.36 -16.31
C GLU A 20 6.98 -11.15 -17.61
N ARG A 21 5.90 -11.88 -17.92
CA ARG A 21 5.77 -12.59 -19.20
C ARG A 21 5.75 -11.64 -20.39
N ALA A 22 5.02 -10.53 -20.31
CA ALA A 22 4.95 -9.55 -21.40
C ALA A 22 6.31 -8.92 -21.69
N VAL A 23 7.07 -8.53 -20.66
CA VAL A 23 8.42 -7.97 -20.80
C VAL A 23 9.40 -9.02 -21.32
N SER A 24 9.38 -10.25 -20.78
CA SER A 24 10.25 -11.34 -21.23
C SER A 24 9.94 -11.77 -22.68
N ALA A 25 8.70 -11.62 -23.14
CA ALA A 25 8.32 -11.91 -24.52
C ALA A 25 8.88 -10.89 -25.55
N VAL A 26 9.18 -9.66 -25.13
CA VAL A 26 9.63 -8.57 -26.03
C VAL A 26 11.06 -8.11 -25.74
N THR A 27 11.76 -8.74 -24.79
CA THR A 27 13.14 -8.43 -24.41
C THR A 27 13.94 -9.72 -24.22
N PRO A 28 15.28 -9.70 -24.26
CA PRO A 28 16.10 -10.88 -23.96
C PRO A 28 16.15 -11.21 -22.47
N LEU A 29 15.35 -10.55 -21.62
CA LEU A 29 15.36 -10.77 -20.18
C LEU A 29 14.67 -12.08 -19.82
N THR A 30 15.26 -12.80 -18.85
CA THR A 30 14.57 -13.88 -18.14
C THR A 30 13.39 -13.33 -17.33
N LEU A 31 12.46 -14.18 -16.90
CA LEU A 31 11.35 -13.76 -16.03
C LEU A 31 11.84 -13.05 -14.76
N GLY A 32 12.93 -13.52 -14.15
CA GLY A 32 13.54 -12.85 -13.00
C GLY A 32 14.10 -11.46 -13.34
N GLY A 33 14.80 -11.34 -14.49
CA GLY A 33 15.28 -10.04 -14.97
C GLY A 33 14.15 -9.06 -15.31
N ALA A 34 13.07 -9.57 -15.91
CA ALA A 34 11.85 -8.81 -16.17
C ALA A 34 11.20 -8.32 -14.86
N GLY A 35 11.12 -9.19 -13.84
CA GLY A 35 10.61 -8.85 -12.51
C GLY A 35 11.42 -7.75 -11.84
N LEU A 36 12.76 -7.78 -11.93
CA LEU A 36 13.62 -6.70 -11.43
C LEU A 36 13.40 -5.38 -12.18
N LEU A 37 13.31 -5.43 -13.51
CA LEU A 37 13.03 -4.23 -14.30
C LEU A 37 11.67 -3.62 -13.93
N ILE A 38 10.64 -4.44 -13.75
CA ILE A 38 9.30 -4.01 -13.30
C ILE A 38 9.38 -3.42 -11.89
N ALA A 39 10.11 -4.05 -10.96
CA ALA A 39 10.28 -3.54 -9.61
C ALA A 39 10.96 -2.16 -9.59
N TRP A 40 12.05 -1.97 -10.33
CA TRP A 40 12.78 -0.70 -10.36
C TRP A 40 11.97 0.41 -11.03
N THR A 41 11.32 0.11 -12.15
CA THR A 41 10.43 1.08 -12.82
C THR A 41 9.24 1.45 -11.95
N ALA A 42 8.61 0.46 -11.30
CA ALA A 42 7.56 0.70 -10.31
C ALA A 42 8.07 1.51 -9.12
N GLY A 43 9.30 1.30 -8.65
CA GLY A 43 9.91 2.05 -7.56
C GLY A 43 10.05 3.53 -7.89
N LEU A 44 10.52 3.84 -9.10
CA LEU A 44 10.59 5.21 -9.60
C LEU A 44 9.20 5.84 -9.74
N LEU A 45 8.23 5.11 -10.28
CA LEU A 45 6.84 5.58 -10.41
C LEU A 45 6.17 5.79 -9.05
N ALA A 46 6.46 4.94 -8.07
CA ALA A 46 5.99 5.07 -6.69
C ALA A 46 6.60 6.31 -6.04
N ALA A 47 7.92 6.48 -6.09
CA ALA A 47 8.58 7.67 -5.57
C ALA A 47 8.03 8.95 -6.20
N TRP A 48 7.78 8.95 -7.52
CA TRP A 48 7.19 10.09 -8.22
C TRP A 48 5.73 10.35 -7.81
N GLY A 49 4.90 9.31 -7.71
CA GLY A 49 3.51 9.44 -7.26
C GLY A 49 3.41 9.93 -5.81
N ILE A 50 4.27 9.42 -4.93
CA ILE A 50 4.38 9.84 -3.53
C ILE A 50 4.83 11.30 -3.46
N PHE A 51 5.85 11.68 -4.23
CA PHE A 51 6.26 13.08 -4.39
C PHE A 51 5.07 13.95 -4.84
N ALA A 52 4.30 13.52 -5.83
CA ALA A 52 3.18 14.28 -6.37
C ALA A 52 2.07 14.48 -5.33
N VAL A 53 1.75 13.46 -4.54
CA VAL A 53 0.81 13.57 -3.40
C VAL A 53 1.35 14.54 -2.36
N GLY A 54 2.60 14.38 -1.89
CA GLY A 54 3.18 15.28 -0.89
C GLY A 54 3.29 16.73 -1.38
N ALA A 55 3.62 16.93 -2.66
CA ALA A 55 3.72 18.23 -3.28
C ALA A 55 2.37 18.92 -3.41
N GLN A 56 1.31 18.18 -3.75
CA GLN A 56 -0.06 18.69 -3.83
C GLN A 56 -0.60 19.12 -2.47
N LEU A 57 -0.26 18.40 -1.40
CA LEU A 57 -0.80 18.65 -0.06
C LEU A 57 -0.03 19.72 0.72
N HIS A 58 1.30 19.70 0.64
CA HIS A 58 2.18 20.47 1.53
C HIS A 58 3.35 21.12 0.79
N GLY A 59 3.29 21.21 -0.54
CA GLY A 59 4.30 21.87 -1.38
C GLY A 59 5.49 20.99 -1.77
N ARG A 60 6.21 21.42 -2.82
CA ARG A 60 7.27 20.64 -3.50
C ARG A 60 8.34 20.08 -2.57
N ARG A 61 8.79 20.85 -1.57
CA ARG A 61 9.80 20.39 -0.60
C ARG A 61 9.31 19.19 0.22
N THR A 62 8.05 19.21 0.64
CA THR A 62 7.44 18.09 1.39
C THR A 62 7.33 16.86 0.52
N GLY A 63 6.97 17.03 -0.77
CA GLY A 63 6.99 15.93 -1.75
C GLY A 63 8.36 15.24 -1.84
N VAL A 64 9.46 16.00 -1.91
CA VAL A 64 10.81 15.44 -1.97
C VAL A 64 11.14 14.65 -0.70
N VAL A 65 10.91 15.25 0.48
CA VAL A 65 11.19 14.59 1.76
C VAL A 65 10.31 13.34 1.94
N LEU A 66 9.05 13.39 1.53
CA LEU A 66 8.14 12.25 1.61
C LEU A 66 8.60 11.09 0.74
N ALA A 67 8.97 11.36 -0.52
CA ALA A 67 9.52 10.34 -1.41
C ALA A 67 10.86 9.78 -0.89
N ALA A 68 11.72 10.64 -0.34
CA ALA A 68 12.98 10.21 0.28
C ALA A 68 12.75 9.33 1.51
N LEU A 69 11.83 9.71 2.41
CA LEU A 69 11.45 8.90 3.58
C LEU A 69 10.92 7.52 3.18
N TRP A 70 10.15 7.45 2.09
CA TRP A 70 9.70 6.18 1.54
C TRP A 70 10.85 5.37 0.91
N GLY A 71 11.79 6.03 0.23
CA GLY A 71 12.99 5.38 -0.30
C GLY A 71 13.95 4.86 0.77
N VAL A 72 13.94 5.44 1.97
CA VAL A 72 14.75 4.99 3.13
C VAL A 72 13.92 4.24 4.17
N TYR A 73 12.77 3.70 3.76
CA TYR A 73 11.93 2.87 4.64
C TYR A 73 12.74 1.69 5.20
N PRO A 74 12.49 1.19 6.43
CA PRO A 74 13.32 0.13 7.02
C PRO A 74 13.48 -1.09 6.11
N THR A 75 12.44 -1.50 5.40
CA THR A 75 12.46 -2.61 4.43
C THR A 75 12.66 -2.15 2.99
N ALA A 76 13.34 -1.04 2.73
CA ALA A 76 13.50 -0.48 1.38
C ALA A 76 14.19 -1.44 0.40
N PHE A 77 14.97 -2.41 0.86
CA PHE A 77 15.54 -3.46 0.00
C PHE A 77 14.47 -4.24 -0.79
N VAL A 78 13.24 -4.33 -0.29
CA VAL A 78 12.09 -4.93 -0.99
C VAL A 78 11.72 -4.16 -2.26
N GLN A 79 12.03 -2.86 -2.33
CA GLN A 79 11.79 -2.05 -3.53
C GLN A 79 12.62 -2.53 -4.73
N SER A 80 13.73 -3.24 -4.45
CA SER A 80 14.62 -3.83 -5.45
C SER A 80 14.39 -5.33 -5.67
N MET A 81 13.32 -5.90 -5.10
CA MET A 81 12.92 -7.30 -5.30
C MET A 81 11.75 -7.36 -6.30
N ALA A 82 11.65 -8.47 -7.05
CA ALA A 82 10.55 -8.76 -7.97
C ALA A 82 9.24 -9.10 -7.21
N TYR A 83 8.73 -8.12 -6.47
CA TYR A 83 7.59 -8.21 -5.56
C TYR A 83 6.51 -7.18 -5.91
N THR A 84 5.27 -7.51 -5.55
CA THR A 84 4.09 -6.69 -5.86
C THR A 84 4.00 -5.39 -5.06
N GLU A 85 4.69 -5.29 -3.93
CA GLU A 85 4.69 -4.17 -2.98
C GLU A 85 4.90 -2.82 -3.68
N THR A 86 5.97 -2.74 -4.47
CA THR A 86 6.41 -1.52 -5.15
C THR A 86 5.44 -1.15 -6.26
N LEU A 87 5.00 -2.13 -7.05
CA LEU A 87 4.01 -1.97 -8.11
C LEU A 87 2.66 -1.48 -7.57
N PHE A 88 2.17 -2.11 -6.50
CA PHE A 88 0.95 -1.69 -5.82
C PHE A 88 1.09 -0.27 -5.26
N THR A 89 2.22 0.06 -4.64
CA THR A 89 2.46 1.40 -4.09
C THR A 89 2.44 2.47 -5.18
N ALA A 90 3.02 2.19 -6.36
CA ALA A 90 2.96 3.10 -7.50
C ALA A 90 1.52 3.36 -7.94
N LEU A 91 0.75 2.30 -8.16
CA LEU A 91 -0.66 2.40 -8.58
C LEU A 91 -1.50 3.14 -7.54
N ALA A 92 -1.31 2.83 -6.26
CA ALA A 92 -2.01 3.48 -5.15
C ALA A 92 -1.65 4.98 -5.02
N ALA A 93 -0.37 5.33 -5.10
CA ALA A 93 0.07 6.72 -5.01
C ALA A 93 -0.50 7.57 -6.15
N TRP A 94 -0.49 7.05 -7.38
CA TRP A 94 -1.08 7.73 -8.53
C TRP A 94 -2.61 7.78 -8.48
N ALA A 95 -3.28 6.75 -7.96
CA ALA A 95 -4.72 6.76 -7.78
C ALA A 95 -5.14 7.81 -6.73
N LEU A 96 -4.41 7.89 -5.62
CA LEU A 96 -4.60 8.92 -4.58
C LEU A 96 -4.34 10.33 -5.14
N TYR A 97 -3.28 10.51 -5.92
CA TYR A 97 -3.02 11.78 -6.59
C TYR A 97 -4.16 12.14 -7.57
N ALA A 98 -4.63 11.18 -8.38
CA ALA A 98 -5.71 11.40 -9.33
C ALA A 98 -7.02 11.81 -8.64
N VAL A 99 -7.41 11.16 -7.53
CA VAL A 99 -8.61 11.55 -6.78
C VAL A 99 -8.47 12.91 -6.10
N LEU A 100 -7.28 13.27 -5.61
CA LEU A 100 -7.00 14.63 -5.10
C LEU A 100 -7.14 15.71 -6.19
N GLN A 101 -6.89 15.36 -7.44
CA GLN A 101 -7.09 16.23 -8.62
C GLN A 101 -8.52 16.15 -9.19
N GLY A 102 -9.44 15.42 -8.56
CA GLY A 102 -10.80 15.20 -9.06
C GLY A 102 -10.89 14.31 -10.32
N ARG A 103 -9.83 13.60 -10.70
CA ARG A 103 -9.76 12.71 -11.87
C ARG A 103 -10.20 11.29 -11.51
N TRP A 104 -11.46 11.14 -11.15
CA TRP A 104 -12.01 9.91 -10.58
C TRP A 104 -11.93 8.68 -11.49
N ILE A 105 -12.13 8.83 -12.81
CA ILE A 105 -12.04 7.69 -13.76
C ILE A 105 -10.61 7.15 -13.78
N VAL A 106 -9.60 8.02 -13.79
CA VAL A 106 -8.19 7.63 -13.73
C VAL A 106 -7.88 6.94 -12.40
N ALA A 107 -8.39 7.48 -11.29
CA ALA A 107 -8.24 6.85 -9.98
C ALA A 107 -8.86 5.44 -9.94
N GLY A 108 -10.06 5.28 -10.51
CA GLY A 108 -10.74 3.99 -10.65
C GLY A 108 -9.97 3.00 -11.51
N ALA A 109 -9.46 3.42 -12.68
CA ALA A 109 -8.68 2.58 -13.57
C ALA A 109 -7.34 2.12 -12.93
N LEU A 110 -6.65 3.01 -12.23
CA LEU A 110 -5.46 2.65 -11.45
C LEU A 110 -5.81 1.70 -10.30
N CYS A 111 -6.98 1.85 -9.68
CA CYS A 111 -7.48 0.95 -8.66
C CYS A 111 -7.82 -0.44 -9.21
N VAL A 112 -8.32 -0.56 -10.45
CA VAL A 112 -8.47 -1.85 -11.14
C VAL A 112 -7.12 -2.55 -11.25
N LEU A 113 -6.09 -1.85 -11.76
CA LEU A 113 -4.74 -2.42 -11.85
C LEU A 113 -4.20 -2.79 -10.47
N ALA A 114 -4.39 -1.95 -9.46
CA ALA A 114 -3.98 -2.23 -8.08
C ALA A 114 -4.69 -3.49 -7.53
N GLY A 115 -5.99 -3.65 -7.83
CA GLY A 115 -6.80 -4.83 -7.50
C GLY A 115 -6.30 -6.12 -8.13
N LEU A 116 -5.61 -6.04 -9.26
CA LEU A 116 -4.95 -7.18 -9.92
C LEU A 116 -3.53 -7.45 -9.40
N THR A 117 -3.06 -6.72 -8.39
CA THR A 117 -1.76 -6.98 -7.75
C THR A 117 -1.91 -7.68 -6.41
N ARG A 118 -2.86 -7.26 -5.56
CA ARG A 118 -2.92 -7.66 -4.15
C ARG A 118 -4.33 -7.46 -3.56
N PRO A 119 -4.71 -8.23 -2.52
CA PRO A 119 -5.96 -7.99 -1.79
C PRO A 119 -5.95 -6.67 -0.99
N SER A 120 -4.77 -6.10 -0.70
CA SER A 120 -4.63 -4.78 -0.06
C SER A 120 -5.26 -3.63 -0.87
N ALA A 121 -5.61 -3.85 -2.15
CA ALA A 121 -6.38 -2.90 -2.95
C ALA A 121 -7.75 -2.53 -2.34
N ALA A 122 -8.28 -3.35 -1.43
CA ALA A 122 -9.45 -3.01 -0.62
C ALA A 122 -9.31 -1.64 0.08
N ALA A 123 -8.09 -1.24 0.48
CA ALA A 123 -7.84 0.08 1.05
C ALA A 123 -8.07 1.22 0.07
N LEU A 124 -7.69 1.03 -1.20
CA LEU A 124 -7.90 2.03 -2.24
C LEU A 124 -9.36 2.10 -2.67
N ILE A 125 -10.03 0.94 -2.79
CA ILE A 125 -11.47 0.86 -3.04
C ILE A 125 -12.24 1.61 -1.95
N ALA A 126 -11.91 1.36 -0.67
CA ALA A 126 -12.50 2.05 0.47
C ALA A 126 -12.25 3.56 0.42
N ALA A 127 -11.02 3.98 0.11
CA ALA A 127 -10.67 5.40 -0.01
C ALA A 127 -11.50 6.12 -1.07
N LEU A 128 -11.68 5.53 -2.25
CA LEU A 128 -12.49 6.11 -3.33
C LEU A 128 -13.97 6.12 -2.96
N ALA A 129 -14.50 4.98 -2.49
CA ALA A 129 -15.92 4.82 -2.17
C ALA A 129 -16.36 5.74 -1.01
N ILE A 130 -15.61 5.76 0.10
CA ILE A 130 -15.95 6.58 1.27
C ILE A 130 -15.80 8.06 0.93
N THR A 131 -14.76 8.44 0.18
CA THR A 131 -14.59 9.85 -0.22
C THR A 131 -15.73 10.32 -1.12
N ALA A 132 -16.15 9.49 -2.08
CA ALA A 132 -17.29 9.79 -2.94
C ALA A 132 -18.59 9.87 -2.14
N ALA A 133 -18.86 8.92 -1.25
CA ALA A 133 -20.05 8.93 -0.39
C ALA A 133 -20.13 10.19 0.48
N VAL A 134 -19.03 10.55 1.15
CA VAL A 134 -18.98 11.78 1.97
C VAL A 134 -19.16 13.03 1.11
N THR A 135 -18.59 13.04 -0.10
CA THR A 135 -18.77 14.16 -1.04
C THR A 135 -20.24 14.28 -1.45
N LEU A 136 -20.86 13.19 -1.91
CA LEU A 136 -22.27 13.17 -2.33
C LEU A 136 -23.22 13.57 -1.19
N VAL A 137 -22.99 13.10 0.05
CA VAL A 137 -23.82 13.47 1.21
C VAL A 137 -23.68 14.96 1.54
N ARG A 138 -22.46 15.51 1.49
CA ARG A 138 -22.24 16.95 1.72
C ARG A 138 -22.90 17.79 0.64
N GLU A 139 -22.82 17.37 -0.62
CA GLU A 139 -23.43 18.09 -1.74
C GLU A 139 -24.96 18.00 -1.75
N TYR A 140 -25.53 16.87 -1.32
CA TYR A 140 -26.98 16.70 -1.20
C TYR A 140 -27.57 17.59 -0.10
N ARG A 141 -26.83 17.78 1.02
CA ARG A 141 -27.24 18.66 2.11
C ARG A 141 -27.07 20.15 1.81
N ASP A 142 -26.33 20.50 0.77
CA ASP A 142 -26.08 21.89 0.38
C ASP A 142 -27.16 22.33 -0.63
N GLU A 143 -28.26 22.87 -0.10
CA GLU A 143 -29.45 23.32 -0.84
C GLU A 143 -29.16 24.40 -1.90
N ARG A 144 -27.97 25.02 -1.86
CA ARG A 144 -27.57 26.10 -2.78
C ARG A 144 -27.17 25.60 -4.18
N ARG A 145 -27.07 24.29 -4.39
CA ARG A 145 -26.59 23.71 -5.64
C ARG A 145 -27.75 23.14 -6.45
N ALA A 146 -28.23 23.90 -7.43
CA ALA A 146 -29.28 23.48 -8.34
C ALA A 146 -28.80 22.34 -9.28
N GLY A 147 -29.62 21.30 -9.43
CA GLY A 147 -29.44 20.20 -10.39
C GLY A 147 -29.25 18.81 -9.75
N PRO A 148 -29.46 17.72 -10.53
CA PRO A 148 -29.34 16.36 -10.01
C PRO A 148 -27.88 16.01 -9.66
N VAL A 149 -27.61 15.86 -8.36
CA VAL A 149 -26.28 15.54 -7.78
C VAL A 149 -25.58 14.39 -8.50
N LEU A 150 -26.35 13.38 -8.91
CA LEU A 150 -25.85 12.20 -9.60
C LEU A 150 -25.24 12.50 -10.98
N ARG A 151 -25.88 13.36 -11.79
CA ARG A 151 -25.37 13.72 -13.12
C ARG A 151 -24.10 14.56 -13.02
N ARG A 152 -24.04 15.48 -12.05
CA ARG A 152 -22.85 16.31 -11.81
C ARG A 152 -21.63 15.46 -11.43
N ASN A 153 -21.87 14.37 -10.70
CA ASN A 153 -20.84 13.47 -10.20
C ASN A 153 -20.70 12.19 -11.04
N ALA A 154 -21.19 12.14 -12.28
CA ALA A 154 -21.16 10.93 -13.11
C ALA A 154 -19.74 10.35 -13.27
N ARG A 155 -18.72 11.21 -13.44
CA ARG A 155 -17.30 10.78 -13.53
C ARG A 155 -16.79 10.18 -12.22
N MET A 156 -17.24 10.70 -11.07
CA MET A 156 -16.93 10.17 -9.75
C MET A 156 -17.56 8.80 -9.54
N ILE A 157 -18.85 8.68 -9.84
CA ILE A 157 -19.59 7.42 -9.74
C ILE A 157 -18.97 6.37 -10.65
N ALA A 158 -18.64 6.71 -11.90
CA ALA A 158 -17.96 5.80 -12.82
C ALA A 158 -16.59 5.35 -12.26
N GLY A 159 -15.78 6.28 -11.73
CA GLY A 159 -14.50 5.94 -11.09
C GLY A 159 -14.64 4.99 -9.90
N VAL A 160 -15.65 5.21 -9.04
CA VAL A 160 -15.94 4.35 -7.89
C VAL A 160 -16.45 2.98 -8.33
N ALA A 161 -17.30 2.93 -9.36
CA ALA A 161 -17.81 1.67 -9.91
C ALA A 161 -16.70 0.85 -10.59
N LEU A 162 -15.70 1.49 -11.19
CA LEU A 162 -14.52 0.83 -11.74
C LEU A 162 -13.61 0.26 -10.65
N ALA A 163 -13.43 0.98 -9.54
CA ALA A 163 -12.43 0.67 -8.51
C ALA A 163 -12.38 -0.81 -8.05
N PRO A 164 -13.51 -1.50 -7.76
CA PRO A 164 -13.46 -2.88 -7.29
C PRO A 164 -13.27 -3.93 -8.40
N LEU A 165 -13.40 -3.56 -9.68
CA LEU A 165 -13.49 -4.54 -10.77
C LEU A 165 -12.25 -5.42 -10.91
N GLY A 166 -11.05 -4.87 -10.70
CA GLY A 166 -9.82 -5.67 -10.80
C GLY A 166 -9.72 -6.74 -9.72
N TRP A 167 -10.04 -6.38 -8.48
CA TRP A 167 -10.04 -7.33 -7.37
C TRP A 167 -11.16 -8.37 -7.53
N LEU A 168 -12.39 -7.92 -7.84
CA LEU A 168 -13.53 -8.80 -8.06
C LEU A 168 -13.32 -9.74 -9.25
N ALA A 169 -12.74 -9.28 -10.35
CA ALA A 169 -12.47 -10.12 -11.51
C ALA A 169 -11.58 -11.32 -11.14
N TYR A 170 -10.56 -11.10 -10.31
CA TYR A 170 -9.69 -12.18 -9.87
C TYR A 170 -10.37 -13.12 -8.88
N VAL A 171 -11.11 -12.58 -7.90
CA VAL A 171 -11.87 -13.39 -6.93
C VAL A 171 -12.91 -14.27 -7.65
N VAL A 172 -13.64 -13.70 -8.61
CA VAL A 172 -14.61 -14.44 -9.43
C VAL A 172 -13.92 -15.46 -10.32
N PHE A 173 -12.77 -15.13 -10.92
CA PHE A 173 -11.98 -16.09 -11.69
C PHE A 173 -11.61 -17.33 -10.85
N VAL A 174 -11.10 -17.12 -9.62
CA VAL A 174 -10.78 -18.23 -8.72
C VAL A 174 -12.03 -19.00 -8.32
N ALA A 175 -13.14 -18.31 -8.03
CA ALA A 175 -14.40 -18.95 -7.67
C ALA A 175 -14.96 -19.85 -8.78
N VAL A 176 -14.91 -19.40 -10.04
CA VAL A 176 -15.32 -20.20 -11.20
C VAL A 176 -14.37 -21.37 -11.44
N ARG A 177 -13.07 -21.15 -11.30
CA ARG A 177 -12.04 -22.18 -11.54
C ARG A 177 -12.10 -23.31 -10.52
N GLU A 178 -12.34 -22.99 -9.25
CA GLU A 178 -12.40 -23.95 -8.14
C GLU A 178 -13.83 -24.42 -7.83
N GLY A 179 -14.85 -23.88 -8.50
CA GLY A 179 -16.25 -24.28 -8.32
C GLY A 179 -16.88 -23.85 -6.99
N SER A 180 -16.29 -22.90 -6.26
CA SER A 180 -16.79 -22.40 -4.97
C SER A 180 -16.75 -20.87 -4.89
N PRO A 181 -17.85 -20.19 -4.50
CA PRO A 181 -17.88 -18.72 -4.35
C PRO A 181 -16.87 -18.16 -3.35
N VAL A 182 -16.42 -18.99 -2.40
CA VAL A 182 -15.47 -18.60 -1.33
C VAL A 182 -14.05 -19.12 -1.58
N ALA A 183 -13.81 -19.79 -2.71
CA ALA A 183 -12.55 -20.48 -3.00
C ALA A 183 -11.29 -19.60 -2.85
N TYR A 184 -11.37 -18.33 -3.26
CA TYR A 184 -10.24 -17.41 -3.09
C TYR A 184 -9.85 -17.26 -1.61
N PHE A 185 -10.82 -17.18 -0.71
CA PHE A 185 -10.57 -17.08 0.73
C PHE A 185 -10.05 -18.40 1.31
N ASP A 186 -10.55 -19.54 0.82
CA ASP A 186 -10.04 -20.86 1.22
C ASP A 186 -8.57 -21.05 0.79
N VAL A 187 -8.23 -20.64 -0.43
CA VAL A 187 -6.85 -20.63 -0.92
C VAL A 187 -5.99 -19.69 -0.06
N GLN A 188 -6.43 -18.48 0.25
CA GLN A 188 -5.71 -17.59 1.17
C GLN A 188 -5.52 -18.21 2.56
N ALA A 189 -6.53 -18.92 3.08
CA ALA A 189 -6.48 -19.59 4.37
C ALA A 189 -5.40 -20.67 4.43
N GLN A 190 -5.21 -21.43 3.35
CA GLN A 190 -4.14 -22.42 3.23
C GLN A 190 -2.74 -21.79 3.29
N TRP A 191 -2.60 -20.55 2.80
CA TRP A 191 -1.38 -19.74 2.92
C TRP A 191 -1.25 -19.04 4.29
N GLY A 192 -2.13 -19.34 5.25
CA GLY A 192 -2.15 -18.70 6.58
C GLY A 192 -2.70 -17.28 6.59
N ASN A 193 -3.29 -16.80 5.50
CA ASN A 193 -3.84 -15.45 5.37
C ASN A 193 -5.32 -15.41 5.75
N ASN A 194 -5.62 -15.66 7.03
CA ASN A 194 -6.96 -15.55 7.59
C ASN A 194 -7.19 -14.21 8.31
N ILE A 195 -8.43 -13.77 8.40
CA ILE A 195 -8.81 -12.63 9.25
C ILE A 195 -9.14 -13.18 10.64
N ASP A 196 -8.29 -12.91 11.62
CA ASP A 196 -8.45 -13.44 12.99
C ASP A 196 -8.73 -12.35 14.04
N GLY A 197 -8.80 -11.09 13.60
CA GLY A 197 -9.03 -9.92 14.44
C GLY A 197 -7.80 -9.48 15.24
N GLY A 198 -6.61 -9.94 14.88
CA GLY A 198 -5.35 -9.63 15.58
C GLY A 198 -4.99 -10.63 16.68
N ARG A 199 -5.69 -11.77 16.78
CA ARG A 199 -5.37 -12.80 17.78
C ARG A 199 -3.98 -13.38 17.60
N ALA A 200 -3.59 -13.72 16.38
CA ALA A 200 -2.24 -14.18 16.07
C ALA A 200 -1.20 -13.11 16.41
N LEU A 201 -1.53 -11.81 16.22
CA LEU A 201 -0.61 -10.73 16.57
C LEU A 201 -0.39 -10.66 18.08
N ALA A 202 -1.45 -10.76 18.87
CA ALA A 202 -1.34 -10.82 20.33
C ALA A 202 -0.53 -12.05 20.77
N GLY A 203 -0.81 -13.23 20.20
CA GLY A 203 -0.05 -14.45 20.48
C GLY A 203 1.43 -14.35 20.10
N PHE A 204 1.73 -13.74 18.96
CA PHE A 204 3.10 -13.51 18.51
C PHE A 204 3.86 -12.58 19.46
N ILE A 205 3.25 -11.45 19.86
CA ILE A 205 3.85 -10.52 20.84
C ILE A 205 4.12 -11.24 22.17
N ALA A 206 3.18 -12.06 22.64
CA ALA A 206 3.32 -12.81 23.89
C ALA A 206 4.41 -13.89 23.83
N GLY A 207 4.69 -14.43 22.64
CA GLY A 207 5.75 -15.43 22.42
C GLY A 207 7.15 -14.84 22.19
N LEU A 208 7.28 -13.52 22.00
CA LEU A 208 8.57 -12.88 21.77
C LEU A 208 9.35 -12.66 23.09
N PRO A 209 10.70 -12.71 23.05
CA PRO A 209 11.52 -12.21 24.14
C PRO A 209 11.16 -10.77 24.49
N TRP A 210 11.21 -10.42 25.78
CA TRP A 210 10.73 -9.12 26.27
C TRP A 210 11.28 -7.89 25.52
N PRO A 211 12.55 -7.80 25.06
CA PRO A 211 13.03 -6.63 24.33
C PRO A 211 12.38 -6.53 22.94
N ALA A 212 12.19 -7.67 22.27
CA ALA A 212 11.56 -7.73 20.96
C ALA A 212 10.05 -7.43 21.04
N ALA A 213 9.37 -7.94 22.08
CA ALA A 213 7.97 -7.62 22.34
C ALA A 213 7.78 -6.11 22.59
N LEU A 214 8.63 -5.49 23.43
CA LEU A 214 8.61 -4.04 23.66
C LEU A 214 8.88 -3.24 22.39
N GLY A 215 9.88 -3.65 21.59
CA GLY A 215 10.19 -3.03 20.30
C GLY A 215 9.01 -3.06 19.34
N LEU A 216 8.33 -4.21 19.22
CA LEU A 216 7.14 -4.35 18.38
C LEU A 216 5.97 -3.50 18.90
N CYS A 217 5.70 -3.51 20.21
CA CYS A 217 4.68 -2.66 20.82
C CYS A 217 4.98 -1.16 20.60
N ALA A 218 6.24 -0.73 20.71
CA ALA A 218 6.63 0.63 20.42
C ALA A 218 6.42 0.99 18.93
N ALA A 219 6.73 0.08 18.01
CA ALA A 219 6.48 0.27 16.58
C ALA A 219 4.97 0.37 16.26
N LEU A 220 4.14 -0.47 16.88
CA LEU A 220 2.68 -0.40 16.75
C LEU A 220 2.11 0.89 17.38
N GLY A 221 2.66 1.31 18.52
CA GLY A 221 2.32 2.58 19.17
C GLY A 221 2.68 3.78 18.29
N LEU A 222 3.88 3.78 17.69
CA LEU A 222 4.31 4.78 16.71
C LEU A 222 3.35 4.82 15.52
N LEU A 223 2.96 3.65 15.00
CA LEU A 223 2.01 3.56 13.89
C LEU A 223 0.66 4.20 14.23
N GLY A 224 0.08 3.83 15.38
CA GLY A 224 -1.16 4.43 15.88
C GLY A 224 -1.04 5.93 16.08
N TRP A 225 0.10 6.39 16.61
CA TRP A 225 0.39 7.81 16.77
C TRP A 225 0.47 8.55 15.43
N LEU A 226 1.11 7.98 14.40
CA LEU A 226 1.16 8.56 13.06
C LEU A 226 -0.25 8.67 12.44
N VAL A 227 -1.11 7.68 12.64
CA VAL A 227 -2.53 7.76 12.23
C VAL A 227 -3.22 8.93 12.94
N VAL A 228 -3.06 9.05 14.26
CA VAL A 228 -3.63 10.16 15.04
C VAL A 228 -3.11 11.51 14.54
N LEU A 229 -1.83 11.62 14.20
CA LEU A 229 -1.26 12.84 13.62
C LEU A 229 -1.88 13.17 12.26
N CYS A 230 -2.06 12.18 11.38
CA CYS A 230 -2.74 12.38 10.09
C CYS A 230 -4.18 12.91 10.28
N VAL A 231 -4.92 12.36 11.25
CA VAL A 231 -6.26 12.85 11.60
C VAL A 231 -6.21 14.29 12.13
N ARG A 232 -5.33 14.56 13.10
CA ARG A 232 -5.20 15.89 13.74
C ARG A 232 -4.75 16.97 12.75
N GLN A 233 -3.89 16.61 11.79
CA GLN A 233 -3.44 17.49 10.72
C GLN A 233 -4.48 17.66 9.60
N ARG A 234 -5.64 16.99 9.70
CA ARG A 234 -6.74 17.06 8.72
C ARG A 234 -6.26 16.72 7.30
N GLN A 235 -5.43 15.67 7.18
CA GLN A 235 -5.07 15.14 5.87
C GLN A 235 -6.35 14.80 5.08
N PRO A 236 -6.37 14.97 3.74
CA PRO A 236 -7.58 14.75 2.96
C PRO A 236 -8.15 13.35 3.15
N LEU A 237 -9.48 13.27 3.10
CA LEU A 237 -10.22 12.04 3.34
C LEU A 237 -9.72 10.80 2.55
N PRO A 238 -9.44 10.85 1.23
CA PRO A 238 -8.98 9.67 0.50
C PRO A 238 -7.64 9.16 1.02
N VAL A 239 -6.74 10.07 1.39
CA VAL A 239 -5.41 9.75 1.93
C VAL A 239 -5.52 9.12 3.32
N LEU A 240 -6.41 9.67 4.16
CA LEU A 240 -6.64 9.18 5.52
C LEU A 240 -7.29 7.80 5.52
N VAL A 241 -8.37 7.61 4.75
CA VAL A 241 -9.07 6.33 4.65
C VAL A 241 -8.12 5.26 4.13
N TYR A 242 -7.38 5.52 3.04
CA TYR A 242 -6.41 4.56 2.52
C TYR A 242 -5.38 4.16 3.57
N ALA A 243 -4.78 5.13 4.29
CA ALA A 243 -3.77 4.86 5.29
C ALA A 243 -4.31 4.02 6.46
N ILE A 244 -5.49 4.39 6.98
CA ILE A 244 -6.15 3.65 8.06
C ILE A 244 -6.49 2.23 7.60
N THR A 245 -7.06 2.07 6.41
CA THR A 245 -7.47 0.75 5.92
C THR A 245 -6.26 -0.16 5.66
N ILE A 246 -5.14 0.35 5.14
CA ILE A 246 -3.90 -0.44 5.04
C ILE A 246 -3.44 -0.91 6.43
N VAL A 247 -3.39 0.00 7.40
CA VAL A 247 -3.01 -0.34 8.79
C VAL A 247 -3.94 -1.42 9.35
N VAL A 248 -5.25 -1.23 9.23
CA VAL A 248 -6.24 -2.20 9.73
C VAL A 248 -6.03 -3.56 9.07
N ILE A 249 -5.93 -3.63 7.74
CA ILE A 249 -5.69 -4.89 7.00
C ILE A 249 -4.40 -5.57 7.47
N SER A 250 -3.33 -4.81 7.71
CA SER A 250 -2.06 -5.35 8.21
C SER A 250 -2.12 -5.87 9.65
N LEU A 251 -3.03 -5.35 10.49
CA LEU A 251 -3.16 -5.73 11.89
C LEU A 251 -4.11 -6.92 12.12
N ILE A 252 -5.17 -7.05 11.29
CA ILE A 252 -6.22 -8.07 11.49
C ILE A 252 -5.94 -9.41 10.81
N GLY A 253 -4.89 -9.48 9.96
CA GLY A 253 -4.50 -10.71 9.28
C GLY A 253 -3.65 -11.62 10.17
N ALA A 254 -3.83 -12.93 10.03
CA ALA A 254 -3.06 -13.96 10.72
C ALA A 254 -1.67 -14.24 10.09
N GLY A 255 -1.41 -13.70 8.89
CA GLY A 255 -0.25 -14.06 8.06
C GLY A 255 1.14 -13.74 8.63
N TYR A 256 2.17 -14.27 7.98
CA TYR A 256 3.57 -14.32 8.43
C TYR A 256 4.13 -12.97 8.94
N PHE A 257 4.50 -12.90 10.23
CA PHE A 257 4.86 -11.66 10.94
C PHE A 257 6.14 -11.00 10.43
N GLY A 258 7.16 -11.78 10.07
CA GLY A 258 8.40 -11.26 9.47
C GLY A 258 8.16 -10.48 8.16
N SER A 259 7.03 -10.73 7.50
CA SER A 259 6.65 -10.06 6.27
C SER A 259 5.78 -8.81 6.47
N ARG A 260 5.26 -8.53 7.67
CA ARG A 260 4.34 -7.41 7.87
C ARG A 260 4.96 -6.02 7.65
N PRO A 261 6.23 -5.77 8.05
CA PRO A 261 6.88 -4.49 7.74
C PRO A 261 6.94 -4.20 6.24
N ARG A 262 7.09 -5.20 5.36
CA ARG A 262 7.01 -4.99 3.90
C ARG A 262 5.57 -4.71 3.43
N LEU A 263 4.56 -5.32 4.06
CA LEU A 263 3.15 -5.09 3.71
C LEU A 263 2.68 -3.67 4.02
N MET A 264 3.38 -2.97 4.91
CA MET A 264 3.10 -1.58 5.29
C MET A 264 3.83 -0.55 4.41
N MET A 265 4.73 -0.97 3.52
CA MET A 265 5.39 -0.07 2.57
C MET A 265 4.41 0.78 1.73
N PRO A 266 3.23 0.28 1.32
CA PRO A 266 2.22 1.10 0.64
C PRO A 266 1.54 2.13 1.54
N ALA A 267 1.69 2.07 2.87
CA ALA A 267 1.13 3.02 3.84
C ALA A 267 1.91 4.35 3.90
N PHE A 268 2.47 4.79 2.76
CA PHE A 268 3.27 6.01 2.64
C PHE A 268 2.60 7.27 3.19
N PRO A 269 1.25 7.43 3.24
CA PRO A 269 0.67 8.64 3.83
C PRO A 269 1.01 8.84 5.31
N LEU A 270 1.34 7.77 6.04
CA LEU A 270 1.79 7.87 7.43
C LEU A 270 3.15 8.54 7.57
N LEU A 271 3.88 8.70 6.46
CA LEU A 271 5.13 9.45 6.37
C LEU A 271 4.89 10.96 6.15
N LEU A 272 3.64 11.41 5.93
CA LEU A 272 3.32 12.84 5.76
C LEU A 272 3.65 13.67 7.03
N PRO A 273 3.21 13.28 8.25
CA PRO A 273 3.58 14.00 9.46
C PRO A 273 5.11 14.15 9.67
N PRO A 274 5.94 13.08 9.58
CA PRO A 274 7.38 13.24 9.73
C PRO A 274 8.01 14.04 8.57
N ALA A 275 7.51 13.94 7.34
CA ALA A 275 8.00 14.76 6.23
C ALA A 275 7.81 16.26 6.50
N VAL A 276 6.63 16.66 6.98
CA VAL A 276 6.33 18.04 7.38
C VAL A 276 7.17 18.46 8.59
N ALA A 277 7.36 17.56 9.57
CA ALA A 277 8.15 17.84 10.77
C ALA A 277 9.63 18.06 10.46
N LEU A 278 10.24 17.27 9.56
CA LEU A 278 11.63 17.43 9.16
C LEU A 278 11.89 18.80 8.51
N LEU A 279 10.95 19.29 7.71
CA LEU A 279 11.07 20.62 7.10
C LEU A 279 10.97 21.78 8.12
N ARG A 280 10.46 21.53 9.33
CA ARG A 280 10.49 22.52 10.43
C ARG A 280 11.88 22.67 11.06
N LEU A 281 12.84 21.79 10.75
CA LEU A 281 14.22 21.89 11.24
C LEU A 281 14.99 23.09 10.63
N ARG A 282 14.34 23.87 9.76
CA ARG A 282 14.76 25.15 9.14
C ARG A 282 16.02 25.09 8.26
N THR A 283 16.87 24.08 8.38
CA THR A 283 18.07 23.90 7.55
C THR A 283 18.00 22.65 6.68
N THR A 284 18.28 22.82 5.38
CA THR A 284 18.35 21.72 4.40
C THR A 284 19.39 20.68 4.82
N GLY A 285 20.51 21.10 5.41
CA GLY A 285 21.57 20.21 5.89
C GLY A 285 21.13 19.24 6.97
N ARG A 286 20.34 19.68 7.96
CA ARG A 286 19.80 18.79 9.02
C ARG A 286 18.83 17.77 8.44
N THR A 287 17.97 18.19 7.52
CA THR A 287 17.03 17.28 6.84
C THR A 287 17.81 16.22 6.05
N ALA A 288 18.82 16.62 5.29
CA ALA A 288 19.68 15.71 4.54
C ALA A 288 20.46 14.75 5.45
N ALA A 289 21.00 15.24 6.58
CA ALA A 289 21.71 14.40 7.55
C ALA A 289 20.79 13.33 8.16
N VAL A 290 19.56 13.68 8.55
CA VAL A 290 18.58 12.71 9.06
C VAL A 290 18.25 11.67 7.99
N LEU A 291 17.98 12.09 6.75
CA LEU A 291 17.70 11.17 5.65
C LEU A 291 18.90 10.25 5.35
N ALA A 292 20.13 10.76 5.43
CA ALA A 292 21.34 9.96 5.24
C ALA A 292 21.52 8.91 6.35
N VAL A 293 21.29 9.29 7.62
CA VAL A 293 21.32 8.34 8.74
C VAL A 293 20.27 7.26 8.57
N LEU A 294 19.04 7.63 8.17
CA LEU A 294 17.96 6.68 7.89
C LEU A 294 18.30 5.78 6.69
N ALA A 295 18.94 6.32 5.65
CA ALA A 295 19.39 5.54 4.50
C ALA A 295 20.43 4.49 4.92
N CYS A 296 21.44 4.88 5.71
CA CYS A 296 22.45 3.96 6.24
C CYS A 296 21.83 2.89 7.13
N ALA A 297 20.88 3.27 8.00
CA ALA A 297 20.18 2.32 8.87
C ALA A 297 19.32 1.32 8.07
N SER A 298 18.59 1.81 7.05
CA SER A 298 17.81 0.97 6.13
C SER A 298 18.71 0.02 5.33
N ALA A 299 19.84 0.51 4.82
CA ALA A 299 20.81 -0.31 4.10
C ALA A 299 21.46 -1.37 5.01
N ALA A 300 21.83 -1.02 6.24
CA ALA A 300 22.38 -1.96 7.22
C ALA A 300 21.34 -3.03 7.60
N TYR A 301 20.08 -2.65 7.81
CA TYR A 301 18.99 -3.60 8.06
C TYR A 301 18.75 -4.52 6.84
N GLY A 302 18.76 -3.97 5.63
CA GLY A 302 18.69 -4.75 4.39
C GLY A 302 19.84 -5.74 4.26
N ALA A 303 21.08 -5.32 4.50
CA ALA A 303 22.24 -6.21 4.48
C ALA A 303 22.12 -7.33 5.53
N TRP A 304 21.72 -6.99 6.77
CA TRP A 304 21.53 -7.96 7.83
C TRP A 304 20.41 -8.96 7.51
N THR A 305 19.29 -8.52 6.96
CA THR A 305 18.17 -9.40 6.58
C THR A 305 18.49 -10.31 5.39
N LEU A 306 19.28 -9.85 4.43
CA LEU A 306 19.60 -10.60 3.20
C LEU A 306 20.84 -11.51 3.34
N LEU A 307 21.82 -11.10 4.14
CA LEU A 307 23.11 -11.80 4.28
C LEU A 307 23.25 -12.51 5.62
N GLY A 308 22.45 -12.15 6.63
CA GLY A 308 22.43 -12.80 7.94
C GLY A 308 21.40 -13.93 8.02
N ALA A 309 21.21 -14.46 9.24
CA ALA A 309 20.20 -15.51 9.51
C ALA A 309 18.73 -15.03 9.37
N GLY A 310 18.51 -13.77 8.96
CA GLY A 310 17.21 -13.11 8.96
C GLY A 310 16.63 -12.92 10.37
N PRO A 311 15.62 -12.04 10.53
CA PRO A 311 14.74 -12.14 11.69
C PRO A 311 13.97 -13.48 11.64
N PRO A 312 13.65 -14.11 12.79
CA PRO A 312 12.85 -15.33 12.84
C PRO A 312 11.47 -15.17 12.17
#